data_AF-A0A4Q5NMN6-F1
#
_entry.id   AF-A0A4Q5NMN6-F1
#
_cell.length_a   1.000
_cell.length_b   1.000
_cell.length_c   1.000
_cell.angle_alpha   90.00
_cell.angle_beta   90.00
_cell.angle_gamma   90.00
#
_symmetry.space_group_name_H-M   'P 1'
#
loop_
_entity.id
_entity.type
_entity.pdbx_description
1 polymer ?
#
loop_
_entity_poly.entity_id
_entity_poly.type
_entity_poly.pdbx_seq_one_letter_code
_entity_poly.pdbx_strand_id
1 'polypeptide(L)'
;MHLSNLPLFDELKDTQTVLLAGAGGGYDVFCGLPLFHALRAQGKTVYLANLSFSYLSSANEKWHAPHMLEVTPETIAHESYFPELHLVRWLRGQGIETSIFCFPNEGVASLRGNYQALCEMLKPDALVLVDGGTDSLMRGDETGLGTPHEDCASLYAAQEVEIATKLLVCVGFGVDAFHGVCHAQFLEAVADVSRKGGFLGVCSLLPDMPEVEFYREACQHVFSRMQRMPSIVSSSILDAIEGHFGDYHSTARTNGSKLFINPLMAMLWTFRVEDVARRLLYPAEIRETQSWDETAEVIARFRSTIAKKPFETLPM
;
A
#
# COMPACT_ATOMS: atom_id res chain seq x y z
N MET A 1 2.14 24.47 8.72
CA MET A 1 2.74 23.28 9.34
C MET A 1 3.23 23.65 10.73
N HIS A 2 2.80 22.92 11.75
CA HIS A 2 3.28 23.04 13.12
C HIS A 2 3.95 21.73 13.52
N LEU A 3 5.08 21.77 14.23
CA LEU A 3 5.78 20.56 14.71
C LEU A 3 4.91 19.66 15.59
N SER A 4 3.84 20.20 16.17
CA SER A 4 2.90 19.45 17.01
C SER A 4 1.96 18.54 16.23
N ASN A 5 1.85 18.71 14.91
CA ASN A 5 0.86 18.02 14.08
C ASN A 5 1.54 17.33 12.90
N LEU A 6 1.00 16.18 12.52
CA LEU A 6 1.37 15.48 11.30
C LEU A 6 0.56 16.04 10.12
N PRO A 7 1.20 16.53 9.03
CA PRO A 7 0.49 17.19 7.92
C PRO A 7 -0.52 16.30 7.20
N LEU A 8 -0.33 14.98 7.20
CA LEU A 8 -1.33 14.01 6.73
C LEU A 8 -2.71 14.25 7.38
N PHE A 9 -2.75 14.47 8.70
CA PHE A 9 -4.01 14.71 9.40
C PHE A 9 -4.55 16.13 9.20
N ASP A 10 -3.69 17.09 8.83
CA ASP A 10 -4.15 18.41 8.40
C ASP A 10 -4.91 18.31 7.05
N GLU A 11 -4.42 17.50 6.10
CA GLU A 11 -5.11 17.24 4.81
C GLU A 11 -6.42 16.47 4.98
N LEU A 12 -6.50 15.57 5.97
CA LEU A 12 -7.68 14.77 6.28
C LEU A 12 -8.59 15.42 7.33
N LYS A 13 -8.33 16.66 7.74
CA LYS A 13 -9.03 17.29 8.85
C LYS A 13 -10.52 17.43 8.57
N ASP A 14 -10.86 17.95 7.40
CA ASP A 14 -12.24 18.28 6.99
C ASP A 14 -12.96 17.12 6.27
N THR A 15 -12.32 15.95 6.17
CA THR A 15 -12.88 14.74 5.54
C THR A 15 -13.63 13.91 6.58
N GLN A 16 -14.81 13.40 6.27
CA GLN A 16 -15.58 12.53 7.17
C GLN A 16 -15.51 11.06 6.75
N THR A 17 -15.49 10.80 5.44
CA THR A 17 -15.43 9.47 4.86
C THR A 17 -14.10 9.27 4.13
N VAL A 18 -13.30 8.31 4.57
CA VAL A 18 -11.99 8.01 3.99
C VAL A 18 -11.99 6.62 3.41
N LEU A 19 -11.58 6.48 2.16
CA LEU A 19 -11.25 5.20 1.54
C LEU A 19 -9.75 4.94 1.70
N LEU A 20 -9.39 3.88 2.41
CA LEU A 20 -8.01 3.44 2.57
C LEU A 20 -7.78 2.18 1.72
N ALA A 21 -6.86 2.24 0.77
CA ALA A 21 -6.67 1.21 -0.24
C ALA A 21 -5.22 0.73 -0.32
N GLY A 22 -4.96 -0.57 -0.17
CA GLY A 22 -3.64 -1.15 -0.41
C GLY A 22 -3.29 -1.15 -1.90
N ALA A 23 -2.10 -0.63 -2.24
CA ALA A 23 -1.72 -0.22 -3.59
C ALA A 23 -0.80 -1.21 -4.32
N GLY A 24 0.19 -1.80 -3.63
CA GLY A 24 1.11 -2.83 -4.14
C GLY A 24 0.57 -4.26 -4.01
N GLY A 25 -0.49 -4.41 -3.22
CA GLY A 25 -1.35 -5.58 -3.15
C GLY A 25 -1.05 -6.58 -2.04
N GLY A 26 -1.85 -7.64 -1.96
CA GLY A 26 -1.71 -8.66 -0.92
C GLY A 26 -1.92 -8.13 0.50
N TYR A 27 -0.84 -7.81 1.23
CA TYR A 27 -0.90 -7.35 2.62
C TYR A 27 -0.82 -5.82 2.78
N ASP A 28 -0.76 -5.05 1.70
CA ASP A 28 -0.60 -3.59 1.78
C ASP A 28 -1.68 -2.89 2.59
N VAL A 29 -2.94 -3.34 2.51
CA VAL A 29 -4.02 -2.83 3.38
C VAL A 29 -3.69 -2.93 4.87
N PHE A 30 -2.87 -3.91 5.28
CA PHE A 30 -2.45 -4.07 6.68
C PHE A 30 -1.53 -2.94 7.13
N CYS A 31 -0.64 -2.48 6.25
CA CYS A 31 0.26 -1.36 6.53
C CYS A 31 -0.48 -0.05 6.81
N GLY A 32 -1.76 0.03 6.41
CA GLY A 32 -2.64 1.16 6.69
C GLY A 32 -3.47 1.02 7.97
N LEU A 33 -3.40 -0.12 8.67
CA LEU A 33 -4.17 -0.35 9.90
C LEU A 33 -3.87 0.64 11.03
N PRO A 34 -2.62 1.12 11.23
CA PRO A 34 -2.37 2.20 12.18
C PRO A 34 -3.19 3.46 11.85
N LEU A 35 -3.23 3.85 10.58
CA LEU A 35 -3.99 5.01 10.11
C LEU A 35 -5.51 4.76 10.20
N PHE A 36 -5.97 3.57 9.81
CA PHE A 36 -7.37 3.14 9.98
C PHE A 36 -7.83 3.29 11.43
N HIS A 37 -7.03 2.82 12.38
CA HIS A 37 -7.33 2.92 13.81
C HIS A 37 -7.41 4.38 14.26
N ALA A 38 -6.40 5.20 13.92
CA ALA A 38 -6.36 6.61 14.28
C ALA A 38 -7.54 7.42 13.70
N LEU A 39 -7.87 7.23 12.43
CA LEU A 39 -8.98 7.95 11.78
C LEU A 39 -10.34 7.58 12.37
N ARG A 40 -10.54 6.30 12.72
CA ARG A 40 -11.78 5.88 13.38
C ARG A 40 -11.88 6.38 14.82
N ALA A 41 -10.77 6.47 15.54
CA ALA A 41 -10.73 7.10 16.86
C ALA A 41 -11.11 8.59 16.81
N GLN A 42 -10.91 9.25 15.66
CA GLN A 42 -11.39 10.62 15.40
C GLN A 42 -12.88 10.68 14.98
N GLY A 43 -13.59 9.56 14.97
CA GLY A 43 -15.00 9.50 14.58
C GLY A 43 -15.26 9.52 13.08
N LYS A 44 -14.23 9.31 12.24
CA LYS A 44 -14.38 9.23 10.78
C LYS A 44 -14.91 7.85 10.36
N THR A 45 -15.64 7.82 9.25
CA THR A 45 -15.99 6.58 8.57
C THR A 45 -14.83 6.17 7.69
N VAL A 46 -14.27 4.98 7.88
CA VAL A 46 -13.14 4.50 7.11
C VAL A 46 -13.51 3.20 6.41
N TYR A 47 -13.48 3.22 5.08
CA TYR A 47 -13.66 2.05 4.23
C TYR A 47 -12.31 1.47 3.82
N LEU A 48 -12.25 0.15 3.65
CA LEU A 48 -11.04 -0.56 3.27
C LEU A 48 -11.19 -1.11 1.85
N ALA A 49 -10.15 -0.95 1.05
CA ALA A 49 -9.98 -1.63 -0.24
C ALA A 49 -8.58 -2.21 -0.37
N ASN A 50 -8.38 -3.12 -1.32
CA ASN A 50 -7.08 -3.72 -1.55
C ASN A 50 -6.97 -4.24 -2.98
N LEU A 51 -5.83 -4.01 -3.64
CA LEU A 51 -5.43 -4.81 -4.79
C LEU A 51 -5.07 -6.21 -4.28
N SER A 52 -5.90 -7.20 -4.60
CA SER A 52 -5.80 -8.52 -3.98
C SER A 52 -4.94 -9.47 -4.79
N PHE A 53 -4.09 -10.22 -4.09
CA PHE A 53 -3.37 -11.37 -4.66
C PHE A 53 -4.11 -12.70 -4.47
N SER A 54 -5.30 -12.66 -3.85
CA SER A 54 -6.17 -13.82 -3.72
C SER A 54 -6.92 -14.09 -5.00
N TYR A 55 -7.21 -15.36 -5.26
CA TYR A 55 -8.03 -15.76 -6.39
C TYR A 55 -9.52 -15.52 -6.09
N LEU A 56 -9.99 -14.30 -6.40
CA LEU A 56 -11.30 -13.77 -5.98
C LEU A 56 -12.50 -14.52 -6.56
N SER A 57 -12.36 -15.18 -7.72
CA SER A 57 -13.46 -15.92 -8.36
C SER A 57 -13.88 -17.19 -7.61
N SER A 58 -13.13 -17.59 -6.59
CA SER A 58 -13.44 -18.70 -5.70
C SER A 58 -14.45 -18.36 -4.59
N ALA A 59 -14.83 -17.08 -4.46
CA ALA A 59 -15.67 -16.58 -3.38
C ALA A 59 -17.17 -16.55 -3.73
N ASN A 60 -18.03 -16.79 -2.74
CA ASN A 60 -19.48 -16.66 -2.89
C ASN A 60 -19.95 -15.21 -2.67
N GLU A 61 -20.55 -14.62 -3.71
CA GLU A 61 -21.38 -13.39 -3.77
C GLU A 61 -20.75 -11.96 -3.72
N LYS A 62 -21.58 -11.03 -4.23
CA LYS A 62 -21.53 -9.55 -4.41
C LYS A 62 -20.35 -8.92 -5.14
N TRP A 63 -20.40 -9.05 -6.46
CA TRP A 63 -19.68 -8.18 -7.38
C TRP A 63 -20.47 -6.88 -7.59
N HIS A 64 -19.86 -5.73 -7.33
CA HIS A 64 -20.52 -4.41 -7.46
C HIS A 64 -20.14 -3.68 -8.75
N ALA A 65 -18.97 -3.98 -9.30
CA ALA A 65 -18.43 -3.49 -10.57
C ALA A 65 -17.95 -4.71 -11.38
N PRO A 66 -17.61 -4.63 -12.69
CA PRO A 66 -17.25 -5.81 -13.48
C PRO A 66 -16.15 -6.66 -12.82
N HIS A 67 -15.32 -6.06 -11.94
CA HIS A 67 -14.22 -6.74 -11.29
C HIS A 67 -14.05 -6.46 -9.79
N MET A 68 -14.99 -5.85 -9.06
CA MET A 68 -14.81 -5.58 -7.62
C MET A 68 -15.59 -6.56 -6.72
N LEU A 69 -14.89 -7.28 -5.84
CA LEU A 69 -15.49 -8.18 -4.84
C LEU A 69 -15.59 -7.47 -3.48
N GLU A 70 -16.79 -7.43 -2.89
CA GLU A 70 -16.94 -7.04 -1.49
C GLU A 70 -16.70 -8.25 -0.57
N VAL A 71 -15.58 -8.22 0.16
CA VAL A 71 -15.23 -9.27 1.13
C VAL A 71 -15.80 -8.90 2.50
N THR A 72 -16.69 -9.76 2.99
CA THR A 72 -17.35 -9.65 4.29
C THR A 72 -16.89 -10.77 5.21
N PRO A 73 -17.15 -10.71 6.53
CA PRO A 73 -16.85 -11.83 7.44
C PRO A 73 -17.51 -13.15 7.03
N GLU A 74 -18.68 -13.07 6.38
CA GLU A 74 -19.47 -14.20 5.85
C GLU A 74 -18.93 -14.78 4.54
N THR A 75 -18.04 -14.07 3.84
CA THR A 75 -17.51 -14.53 2.55
C THR A 75 -16.90 -15.94 2.71
N ILE A 76 -17.37 -16.87 1.87
CA ILE A 76 -16.86 -18.23 1.80
C ILE A 76 -15.89 -18.29 0.63
N ALA A 77 -14.65 -18.65 0.89
CA ALA A 77 -13.62 -18.86 -0.12
C ALA A 77 -12.86 -20.15 0.20
N HIS A 78 -12.42 -20.84 -0.85
CA HIS A 78 -11.69 -22.11 -0.75
C HIS A 78 -10.16 -21.95 -0.90
N GLU A 79 -9.71 -20.70 -1.05
CA GLU A 79 -8.29 -20.38 -1.24
C GLU A 79 -7.49 -20.48 0.04
N SER A 80 -6.24 -20.92 -0.11
CA SER A 80 -5.28 -20.97 1.00
C SER A 80 -4.67 -19.61 1.34
N TYR A 81 -4.71 -18.66 0.40
CA TYR A 81 -4.24 -17.30 0.57
C TYR A 81 -5.40 -16.32 0.46
N PHE A 82 -5.86 -15.79 1.60
CA PHE A 82 -6.89 -14.75 1.65
C PHE A 82 -6.75 -13.84 2.88
N PRO A 83 -5.71 -12.99 2.92
CA PRO A 83 -5.44 -12.17 4.10
C PRO A 83 -6.56 -11.19 4.42
N GLU A 84 -7.23 -10.64 3.40
CA GLU A 84 -8.35 -9.71 3.55
C GLU A 84 -9.56 -10.37 4.24
N LEU A 85 -9.86 -11.63 3.88
CA LEU A 85 -10.93 -12.39 4.53
C LEU A 85 -10.62 -12.65 6.01
N HIS A 86 -9.37 -12.98 6.34
CA HIS A 86 -8.98 -13.17 7.73
C HIS A 86 -8.96 -11.84 8.50
N LEU A 87 -8.58 -10.75 7.85
CA LEU A 87 -8.60 -9.41 8.43
C LEU A 87 -10.03 -8.97 8.76
N VAL A 88 -10.97 -9.07 7.81
CA VAL A 88 -12.36 -8.62 8.04
C VAL A 88 -13.04 -9.43 9.15
N ARG A 89 -12.72 -10.73 9.26
CA ARG A 89 -13.20 -11.59 10.37
C ARG A 89 -12.59 -11.18 11.71
N TRP A 90 -11.31 -10.83 11.74
CA TRP A 90 -10.68 -10.31 12.95
C TRP A 90 -11.30 -8.97 13.36
N LEU A 91 -11.51 -8.05 12.42
CA LEU A 91 -12.15 -6.76 12.65
C LEU A 91 -13.53 -6.93 13.29
N ARG A 92 -14.38 -7.83 12.77
CA ARG A 92 -15.65 -8.16 13.44
C ARG A 92 -15.45 -8.62 14.88
N GLY A 93 -14.44 -9.45 15.14
CA GLY A 93 -14.08 -9.88 16.50
C GLY A 93 -13.72 -8.72 17.44
N GLN A 94 -13.23 -7.61 16.90
CA GLN A 94 -12.97 -6.35 17.61
C GLN A 94 -14.20 -5.42 17.70
N GLY A 95 -15.39 -5.90 17.30
CA GLY A 95 -16.62 -5.10 17.25
C GLY A 95 -16.67 -4.12 16.07
N ILE A 96 -15.87 -4.34 15.03
CA ILE A 96 -15.78 -3.50 13.85
C ILE A 96 -16.50 -4.19 12.69
N GLU A 97 -17.75 -3.78 12.45
CA GLU A 97 -18.51 -4.23 11.27
C GLU A 97 -18.07 -3.41 10.04
N THR A 98 -17.35 -4.07 9.12
CA THR A 98 -16.91 -3.49 7.86
C THR A 98 -16.75 -4.58 6.80
N SER A 99 -16.57 -4.15 5.55
CA SER A 99 -16.13 -4.96 4.43
C SER A 99 -14.74 -4.51 3.95
N ILE A 100 -14.09 -5.33 3.14
CA ILE A 100 -12.90 -4.95 2.35
C ILE A 100 -13.25 -5.13 0.88
N PHE A 101 -13.13 -4.06 0.09
CA PHE A 101 -13.36 -4.09 -1.35
C PHE A 101 -12.08 -4.55 -2.06
N CYS A 102 -12.08 -5.79 -2.55
CA CYS A 102 -10.94 -6.38 -3.22
C CYS A 102 -11.04 -6.21 -4.73
N PHE A 103 -9.97 -5.69 -5.33
CA PHE A 103 -9.76 -5.65 -6.77
C PHE A 103 -8.87 -6.83 -7.18
N PRO A 104 -9.16 -7.55 -8.26
CA PRO A 104 -8.24 -8.53 -8.81
C PRO A 104 -7.01 -7.80 -9.35
N ASN A 105 -5.97 -8.58 -9.67
CA ASN A 105 -4.78 -8.02 -10.26
C ASN A 105 -5.05 -7.61 -11.72
N GLU A 106 -5.18 -6.30 -11.96
CA GLU A 106 -5.62 -5.73 -13.22
C GLU A 106 -4.74 -4.55 -13.67
N GLY A 107 -4.92 -4.11 -14.90
CA GLY A 107 -4.26 -2.93 -15.44
C GLY A 107 -4.90 -1.61 -14.97
N VAL A 108 -4.28 -0.49 -15.38
CA VAL A 108 -4.66 0.86 -14.94
C VAL A 108 -6.13 1.17 -15.23
N ALA A 109 -6.62 0.87 -16.43
CA ALA A 109 -7.95 1.25 -16.87
C ALA A 109 -9.05 0.51 -16.10
N SER A 110 -8.86 -0.79 -15.87
CA SER A 110 -9.78 -1.62 -15.08
C SER A 110 -9.81 -1.18 -13.62
N LEU A 111 -8.63 -0.96 -13.03
CA LEU A 111 -8.51 -0.50 -11.64
C LEU A 111 -9.12 0.89 -11.45
N ARG A 112 -8.95 1.80 -12.41
CA ARG A 112 -9.63 3.10 -12.44
C ARG A 112 -11.15 2.94 -12.43
N GLY A 113 -11.70 2.04 -13.24
CA GLY A 113 -13.13 1.74 -13.25
C GLY A 113 -13.64 1.22 -11.90
N ASN A 114 -12.86 0.37 -11.23
CA ASN A 114 -13.18 -0.13 -9.90
C ASN A 114 -13.18 1.00 -8.85
N TYR A 115 -12.17 1.87 -8.85
CA TYR A 115 -12.16 3.03 -7.96
C TYR A 115 -13.32 3.98 -8.23
N GLN A 116 -13.64 4.27 -9.50
CA GLN A 116 -14.79 5.11 -9.86
C GLN A 116 -16.11 4.54 -9.31
N ALA A 117 -16.37 3.25 -9.53
CA ALA A 117 -17.55 2.58 -8.99
C ALA A 117 -17.60 2.61 -7.45
N LEU A 118 -16.45 2.41 -6.80
CA LEU A 118 -16.35 2.47 -5.35
C LEU A 118 -16.61 3.88 -4.81
N CYS A 119 -16.16 4.91 -5.53
CA CYS A 119 -16.41 6.31 -5.19
C CYS A 119 -17.87 6.71 -5.38
N GLU A 120 -18.53 6.23 -6.43
CA GLU A 120 -19.97 6.44 -6.62
C GLU A 120 -20.79 5.81 -5.49
N MET A 121 -20.40 4.60 -5.06
CA MET A 121 -21.10 3.84 -4.02
C MET A 121 -20.89 4.44 -2.63
N LEU A 122 -19.64 4.72 -2.26
CA LEU A 122 -19.27 5.10 -0.89
C LEU A 122 -19.18 6.61 -0.68
N LYS A 123 -19.02 7.38 -1.76
CA LYS A 123 -18.83 8.84 -1.77
C LYS A 123 -17.78 9.30 -0.75
N PRO A 124 -16.54 8.76 -0.80
CA PRO A 124 -15.49 9.17 0.11
C PRO A 124 -15.04 10.61 -0.18
N ASP A 125 -14.72 11.35 0.88
CA ASP A 125 -14.14 12.69 0.79
C ASP A 125 -12.63 12.64 0.49
N ALA A 126 -11.99 11.51 0.85
CA ALA A 126 -10.58 11.27 0.63
C ALA A 126 -10.28 9.81 0.25
N LEU A 127 -9.25 9.63 -0.58
CA LEU A 127 -8.63 8.35 -0.89
C LEU A 127 -7.19 8.35 -0.39
N VAL A 128 -6.81 7.34 0.38
CA VAL A 128 -5.45 7.13 0.86
C VAL A 128 -4.96 5.78 0.32
N LEU A 129 -4.00 5.83 -0.61
CA LEU A 129 -3.25 4.67 -1.05
C LEU A 129 -2.23 4.28 0.02
N VAL A 130 -2.04 2.99 0.23
CA VAL A 130 -1.12 2.42 1.21
C VAL A 130 -0.18 1.46 0.50
N ASP A 131 1.12 1.70 0.65
CA ASP A 131 2.19 0.88 0.11
C ASP A 131 2.99 0.25 1.26
N GLY A 132 3.07 -1.08 1.25
CA GLY A 132 3.92 -1.88 2.09
C GLY A 132 5.36 -1.96 1.56
N GLY A 133 6.01 -0.82 1.49
CA GLY A 133 7.28 -0.67 0.82
C GLY A 133 7.56 0.80 0.54
N THR A 134 8.35 1.03 -0.50
CA THR A 134 8.79 2.34 -0.97
C THR A 134 8.90 2.43 -2.49
N ASP A 135 8.61 1.34 -3.20
CA ASP A 135 8.68 1.23 -4.65
C ASP A 135 7.59 2.01 -5.39
N SER A 136 6.50 2.39 -4.73
CA SER A 136 5.52 3.31 -5.31
C SER A 136 6.09 4.69 -5.67
N LEU A 137 7.28 5.06 -5.16
CA LEU A 137 7.97 6.29 -5.54
C LEU A 137 8.87 6.15 -6.78
N MET A 138 9.06 4.93 -7.29
CA MET A 138 9.88 4.65 -8.47
C MET A 138 9.14 5.09 -9.73
N ARG A 139 9.79 5.89 -10.57
CA ARG A 139 9.17 6.50 -11.75
C ARG A 139 9.45 5.77 -13.07
N GLY A 140 10.36 4.80 -13.06
CA GLY A 140 10.63 3.91 -14.19
C GLY A 140 12.06 3.97 -14.74
N ASP A 141 12.89 4.95 -14.38
CA ASP A 141 14.29 5.07 -14.81
C ASP A 141 15.31 4.64 -13.74
N GLU A 142 14.84 4.23 -12.57
CA GLU A 142 15.65 3.70 -11.48
C GLU A 142 16.33 2.38 -11.85
N THR A 143 17.41 2.09 -11.12
CA THR A 143 18.25 0.91 -11.36
C THR A 143 17.45 -0.39 -11.20
N GLY A 144 16.66 -0.48 -10.13
CA GLY A 144 15.63 -1.49 -9.89
C GLY A 144 14.35 -0.81 -9.41
N LEU A 145 13.20 -1.42 -9.70
CA LEU A 145 11.89 -0.83 -9.49
C LEU A 145 11.08 -1.48 -8.36
N GLY A 146 11.53 -2.59 -7.78
CA GLY A 146 10.66 -3.38 -6.91
C GLY A 146 9.57 -4.09 -7.71
N THR A 147 8.32 -3.90 -7.30
CA THR A 147 7.07 -4.42 -7.89
C THR A 147 6.24 -3.28 -8.50
N PRO A 148 6.71 -2.64 -9.59
CA PRO A 148 6.15 -1.37 -10.05
C PRO A 148 4.74 -1.44 -10.66
N HIS A 149 4.23 -2.64 -10.96
CA HIS A 149 3.01 -2.81 -11.76
C HIS A 149 1.80 -2.36 -10.96
N GLU A 150 1.61 -2.97 -9.79
CA GLU A 150 0.52 -2.71 -8.86
C GLU A 150 0.55 -1.25 -8.39
N ASP A 151 1.73 -0.75 -8.02
CA ASP A 151 1.91 0.62 -7.55
C ASP A 151 1.57 1.67 -8.62
N CYS A 152 2.11 1.51 -9.84
CA CYS A 152 1.85 2.48 -10.90
C CYS A 152 0.39 2.41 -11.37
N ALA A 153 -0.21 1.20 -11.37
CA ALA A 153 -1.62 1.02 -11.66
C ALA A 153 -2.49 1.77 -10.64
N SER A 154 -2.22 1.56 -9.36
CA SER A 154 -2.92 2.23 -8.26
C SER A 154 -2.74 3.75 -8.30
N LEU A 155 -1.53 4.25 -8.57
CA LEU A 155 -1.26 5.69 -8.66
C LEU A 155 -2.00 6.35 -9.82
N TYR A 156 -1.94 5.79 -11.02
CA TYR A 156 -2.66 6.36 -12.17
C TYR A 156 -4.18 6.26 -11.98
N ALA A 157 -4.67 5.11 -11.51
CA ALA A 157 -6.09 4.91 -11.27
C ALA A 157 -6.63 5.90 -10.22
N ALA A 158 -5.94 6.05 -9.08
CA ALA A 158 -6.31 7.00 -8.04
C ALA A 158 -6.22 8.45 -8.54
N GLN A 159 -5.17 8.81 -9.29
CA GLN A 159 -5.00 10.17 -9.82
C GLN A 159 -6.21 10.62 -10.64
N GLU A 160 -6.80 9.72 -11.43
CA GLU A 160 -7.88 10.02 -12.38
C GLU A 160 -9.30 9.93 -11.78
N VAL A 161 -9.42 9.53 -10.52
CA VAL A 161 -10.70 9.50 -9.80
C VAL A 161 -11.02 10.89 -9.25
N GLU A 162 -12.29 11.30 -9.37
CA GLU A 162 -12.80 12.60 -8.92
C GLU A 162 -13.01 12.65 -7.40
N ILE A 163 -11.90 12.70 -6.65
CA ILE A 163 -11.86 12.96 -5.21
C ILE A 163 -10.95 14.17 -4.95
N ALA A 164 -11.33 15.03 -4.00
CA ALA A 164 -10.56 16.23 -3.69
C ALA A 164 -9.21 15.91 -3.01
N THR A 165 -9.21 15.01 -2.03
CA THR A 165 -8.02 14.65 -1.25
C THR A 165 -7.54 13.25 -1.61
N LYS A 166 -6.36 13.14 -2.24
CA LYS A 166 -5.74 11.87 -2.62
C LYS A 166 -4.31 11.79 -2.09
N LEU A 167 -4.09 10.87 -1.16
CA LEU A 167 -2.82 10.74 -0.43
C LEU A 167 -2.21 9.35 -0.66
N LEU A 168 -0.89 9.28 -0.56
CA LEU A 168 -0.13 8.03 -0.54
C LEU A 168 0.61 7.96 0.79
N VAL A 169 0.52 6.80 1.44
CA VAL A 169 1.36 6.47 2.59
C VAL A 169 2.21 5.24 2.27
N CYS A 170 3.49 5.31 2.61
CA CYS A 170 4.45 4.23 2.40
C CYS A 170 5.11 3.89 3.74
N VAL A 171 5.32 2.62 4.05
CA VAL A 171 5.99 2.17 5.28
C VAL A 171 6.78 0.90 5.02
N GLY A 172 7.91 0.73 5.70
CA GLY A 172 8.81 -0.40 5.45
C GLY A 172 10.07 -0.05 4.66
N PHE A 173 10.55 1.21 4.71
CA PHE A 173 11.83 1.62 4.10
C PHE A 173 12.92 0.57 4.34
N GLY A 174 13.46 0.00 3.27
CA GLY A 174 14.44 -1.08 3.36
C GLY A 174 13.98 -2.41 2.80
N VAL A 175 12.67 -2.70 2.90
CA VAL A 175 12.15 -4.04 2.59
C VAL A 175 12.29 -4.39 1.11
N ASP A 176 12.11 -3.42 0.22
CA ASP A 176 12.15 -3.62 -1.24
C ASP A 176 13.56 -3.73 -1.81
N ALA A 177 14.61 -3.59 -0.97
CA ALA A 177 15.98 -3.87 -1.38
C ALA A 177 16.12 -5.30 -1.94
N PHE A 178 15.31 -6.23 -1.42
CA PHE A 178 15.23 -7.60 -1.94
C PHE A 178 14.77 -7.66 -3.40
N HIS A 179 13.87 -6.74 -3.80
CA HIS A 179 13.38 -6.59 -5.18
C HIS A 179 14.19 -5.55 -5.98
N GLY A 180 15.38 -5.18 -5.49
CA GLY A 180 16.34 -4.35 -6.21
C GLY A 180 16.10 -2.84 -6.10
N VAL A 181 15.23 -2.38 -5.22
CA VAL A 181 15.04 -0.94 -4.97
C VAL A 181 16.32 -0.33 -4.40
N CYS A 182 16.74 0.79 -4.98
CA CYS A 182 17.88 1.58 -4.51
C CYS A 182 17.40 2.69 -3.57
N HIS A 183 17.74 2.61 -2.28
CA HIS A 183 17.25 3.58 -1.30
C HIS A 183 17.76 5.01 -1.51
N ALA A 184 18.94 5.20 -2.10
CA ALA A 184 19.40 6.53 -2.51
C ALA A 184 18.44 7.14 -3.54
N GLN A 185 17.94 6.35 -4.49
CA GLN A 185 16.99 6.78 -5.51
C GLN A 185 15.59 7.01 -4.93
N PHE A 186 15.17 6.25 -3.91
CA PHE A 186 13.98 6.59 -3.13
C PHE A 186 14.12 7.93 -2.39
N LEU A 187 15.23 8.19 -1.70
CA LEU A 187 15.42 9.46 -1.01
C LEU A 187 15.51 10.64 -1.98
N GLU A 188 16.10 10.45 -3.16
CA GLU A 188 16.05 11.41 -4.26
C GLU A 188 14.62 11.65 -4.75
N ALA A 189 13.81 10.58 -4.85
CA ALA A 189 12.40 10.67 -5.19
C ALA A 189 11.61 11.51 -4.16
N VAL A 190 11.82 11.25 -2.87
CA VAL A 190 11.26 12.06 -1.77
C VAL A 190 11.68 13.53 -1.91
N ALA A 191 12.95 13.79 -2.21
CA ALA A 191 13.45 15.16 -2.39
C ALA A 191 12.81 15.86 -3.61
N ASP A 192 12.58 15.15 -4.73
CA ASP A 192 11.89 15.72 -5.90
C ASP A 192 10.43 16.04 -5.60
N VAL A 193 9.70 15.14 -4.94
CA VAL A 193 8.30 15.37 -4.52
C VAL A 193 8.23 16.52 -3.51
N SER A 194 9.18 16.59 -2.58
CA SER A 194 9.28 17.67 -1.59
C SER A 194 9.46 19.05 -2.22
N ARG A 195 10.32 19.17 -3.24
CA ARG A 195 10.52 20.44 -3.98
C ARG A 195 9.24 20.95 -4.65
N LYS A 196 8.31 20.04 -4.98
CA LYS A 196 7.00 20.36 -5.58
C LYS A 196 5.91 20.58 -4.53
N GLY A 197 6.26 20.46 -3.24
CA GLY A 197 5.33 20.60 -2.12
C GLY A 197 4.48 19.37 -1.86
N GLY A 198 4.71 18.25 -2.55
CA GLY A 198 3.89 17.04 -2.47
C GLY A 198 4.22 16.11 -1.29
N PHE A 199 5.34 16.34 -0.59
CA PHE A 199 5.72 15.56 0.59
C PHE A 199 5.07 16.15 1.84
N LEU A 200 4.30 15.33 2.55
CA LEU A 200 3.53 15.70 3.73
C LEU A 200 4.24 15.31 5.04
N GLY A 201 5.52 14.95 4.95
CA GLY A 201 6.34 14.59 6.10
C GLY A 201 6.35 13.09 6.38
N VAL A 202 7.05 12.76 7.47
CA VAL A 202 7.29 11.39 7.92
C VAL A 202 7.13 11.33 9.43
N CYS A 203 6.59 10.23 9.94
CA CYS A 203 6.50 9.96 11.37
C CYS A 203 6.91 8.52 11.70
N SER A 204 7.37 8.30 12.93
CA SER A 204 7.72 6.96 13.41
C SER A 204 6.50 6.29 14.04
N LEU A 205 6.25 5.04 13.65
CA LEU A 205 5.41 4.11 14.39
C LEU A 205 6.20 3.61 15.61
N LEU A 206 5.67 3.80 16.82
CA LEU A 206 6.34 3.41 18.06
C LEU A 206 5.60 2.26 18.77
N PRO A 207 6.30 1.38 19.49
CA PRO A 207 5.72 0.19 20.12
C PRO A 207 4.50 0.46 20.99
N ASP A 208 4.51 1.55 21.76
CA ASP A 208 3.49 1.86 22.76
C ASP A 208 2.27 2.62 22.17
N MET A 209 2.25 2.85 20.85
CA MET A 209 1.11 3.49 20.18
C MET A 209 -0.07 2.51 20.09
N PRO A 210 -1.30 2.91 20.48
CA PRO A 210 -2.50 2.09 20.28
C PRO A 210 -2.70 1.65 18.83
N GLU A 211 -2.35 2.52 17.88
CA GLU A 211 -2.39 2.24 16.45
C GLU A 211 -1.46 1.09 16.03
N VAL A 212 -0.30 1.01 16.67
CA VAL A 212 0.71 -0.04 16.42
C VAL A 212 0.31 -1.35 17.07
N GLU A 213 -0.26 -1.31 18.28
CA GLU A 213 -0.79 -2.51 18.91
C GLU A 213 -1.93 -3.12 18.09
N PHE A 214 -2.86 -2.29 17.61
CA PHE A 214 -3.94 -2.72 16.73
C PHE A 214 -3.42 -3.39 15.44
N TYR A 215 -2.38 -2.81 14.82
CA TYR A 215 -1.71 -3.39 13.66
C TYR A 215 -1.04 -4.74 13.98
N ARG A 216 -0.32 -4.82 15.10
CA ARG A 216 0.35 -6.03 15.56
C ARG A 216 -0.62 -7.17 15.80
N GLU A 217 -1.71 -6.93 16.53
CA GLU A 217 -2.73 -7.95 16.82
C GLU A 217 -3.40 -8.47 15.54
N ALA A 218 -3.70 -7.58 14.59
CA ALA A 218 -4.25 -7.95 13.29
C ALA A 218 -3.29 -8.86 12.51
N CYS A 219 -2.01 -8.47 12.40
CA CYS A 219 -0.99 -9.27 11.73
C CYS A 219 -0.81 -10.63 12.41
N GLN A 220 -0.70 -10.69 13.73
CA GLN A 220 -0.56 -11.94 14.48
C GLN A 220 -1.76 -12.88 14.24
N HIS A 221 -2.99 -12.34 14.27
CA HIS A 221 -4.19 -13.13 13.99
C HIS A 221 -4.16 -13.74 12.58
N VAL A 222 -3.84 -12.93 11.56
CA VAL A 222 -3.84 -13.41 10.18
C VAL A 222 -2.66 -14.35 9.92
N PHE A 223 -1.46 -14.05 10.44
CA PHE A 223 -0.28 -14.91 10.28
C PHE A 223 -0.49 -16.29 10.90
N SER A 224 -1.20 -16.40 12.03
CA SER A 224 -1.48 -17.70 12.64
C SER A 224 -2.40 -18.59 11.78
N ARG A 225 -3.15 -17.99 10.84
CA ARG A 225 -4.06 -18.66 9.89
C ARG A 225 -3.41 -18.85 8.51
N MET A 226 -2.44 -18.01 8.19
CA MET A 226 -1.69 -18.01 6.93
C MET A 226 -0.21 -18.38 7.13
N GLN A 227 0.05 -19.40 7.94
CA GLN A 227 1.40 -19.75 8.42
C GLN A 227 2.42 -20.02 7.30
N ARG A 228 1.97 -20.46 6.12
CA ARG A 228 2.85 -20.70 4.96
C ARG A 228 3.21 -19.43 4.21
N MET A 229 2.36 -18.41 4.23
CA MET A 229 2.53 -17.17 3.49
C MET A 229 2.21 -15.93 4.36
N PRO A 230 2.85 -15.76 5.54
CA PRO A 230 2.75 -14.51 6.30
C PRO A 230 3.42 -13.37 5.53
N SER A 231 3.01 -12.13 5.75
CA SER A 231 3.61 -10.97 5.08
C SER A 231 5.06 -10.79 5.51
N ILE A 232 6.00 -10.80 4.55
CA ILE A 232 7.41 -10.46 4.79
C ILE A 232 7.53 -8.98 5.18
N VAL A 233 6.75 -8.12 4.51
CA VAL A 233 6.74 -6.69 4.73
C VAL A 233 6.26 -6.35 6.13
N SER A 234 5.05 -6.79 6.48
CA SER A 234 4.46 -6.45 7.77
C SER A 234 5.23 -7.09 8.92
N SER A 235 5.80 -8.30 8.75
CA SER A 235 6.69 -8.88 9.76
C SER A 235 7.95 -8.04 9.94
N SER A 236 8.58 -7.58 8.85
CA SER A 236 9.80 -6.75 8.91
C SER A 236 9.55 -5.38 9.56
N ILE A 237 8.39 -4.76 9.27
CA ILE A 237 7.98 -3.50 9.91
C ILE A 237 7.78 -3.71 11.41
N LEU A 238 7.06 -4.75 11.82
CA LEU A 238 6.84 -5.07 13.24
C LEU A 238 8.17 -5.39 13.97
N ASP A 239 9.06 -6.14 13.33
CA ASP A 239 10.38 -6.44 13.89
C ASP A 239 11.21 -5.17 14.10
N ALA A 240 11.15 -4.23 13.15
CA ALA A 240 11.81 -2.93 13.28
C ALA A 240 11.19 -2.06 14.39
N ILE A 241 9.86 -2.07 14.52
CA ILE A 241 9.14 -1.39 15.61
C ILE A 241 9.60 -1.96 16.96
N GLU A 242 9.71 -3.28 17.09
CA GLU A 242 10.19 -3.96 18.31
C GLU A 242 11.69 -3.73 18.61
N GLY A 243 12.41 -3.03 17.71
CA GLY A 243 13.81 -2.65 17.91
C GLY A 243 14.81 -3.70 17.42
N HIS A 244 14.37 -4.69 16.65
CA HIS A 244 15.30 -5.60 15.98
C HIS A 244 16.10 -4.88 14.89
N PHE A 245 17.28 -5.42 14.57
CA PHE A 245 18.19 -4.83 13.59
C PHE A 245 19.00 -5.91 12.85
N GLY A 246 19.30 -5.66 11.58
CA GLY A 246 20.13 -6.51 10.74
C GLY A 246 19.38 -7.73 10.20
N ASP A 247 20.06 -8.87 10.19
CA ASP A 247 19.57 -10.12 9.60
C ASP A 247 18.69 -10.90 10.61
N TYR A 248 17.53 -10.33 10.91
CA TYR A 248 16.57 -10.89 11.87
C TYR A 248 15.33 -11.44 11.16
N HIS A 249 14.91 -12.65 11.55
CA HIS A 249 13.81 -13.38 10.92
C HIS A 249 12.77 -13.81 11.96
N SER A 250 11.63 -13.13 12.02
CA SER A 250 10.49 -13.52 12.87
C SER A 250 9.63 -14.64 12.28
N THR A 251 9.74 -14.91 10.97
CA THR A 251 8.97 -15.95 10.28
C THR A 251 9.88 -16.90 9.50
N ALA A 252 9.43 -18.14 9.32
CA ALA A 252 10.17 -19.11 8.50
C ALA A 252 10.18 -18.77 7.00
N ARG A 253 9.32 -17.85 6.54
CA ARG A 253 9.18 -17.49 5.11
C ARG A 253 10.43 -16.81 4.56
N THR A 254 11.18 -16.12 5.40
CA THR A 254 12.40 -15.40 5.01
C THR A 254 13.66 -16.22 5.28
N ASN A 255 13.56 -17.44 5.82
CA ASN A 255 14.74 -18.27 6.07
C ASN A 255 15.48 -18.58 4.77
N GLY A 256 16.79 -18.37 4.77
CA GLY A 256 17.64 -18.59 3.60
C GLY A 256 17.82 -17.37 2.70
N SER A 257 17.16 -16.24 3.00
CA SER A 257 17.54 -14.92 2.48
C SER A 257 18.34 -14.14 3.53
N LYS A 258 18.83 -12.96 3.15
CA LYS A 258 19.44 -12.00 4.08
C LYS A 258 18.51 -10.80 4.20
N LEU A 259 18.07 -10.51 5.41
CA LEU A 259 17.29 -9.33 5.75
C LEU A 259 18.18 -8.20 6.25
N PHE A 260 17.61 -7.01 6.28
CA PHE A 260 18.24 -5.84 6.89
C PHE A 260 17.17 -5.03 7.62
N ILE A 261 16.64 -5.63 8.69
CA ILE A 261 15.73 -4.96 9.61
C ILE A 261 16.41 -3.71 10.14
N ASN A 262 15.72 -2.57 10.08
CA ASN A 262 16.30 -1.29 10.50
C ASN A 262 15.20 -0.33 10.97
N PRO A 263 15.53 0.64 11.86
CA PRO A 263 14.54 1.55 12.42
C PRO A 263 13.80 2.43 11.41
N LEU A 264 14.36 2.63 10.20
CA LEU A 264 13.67 3.41 9.16
C LEU A 264 12.48 2.66 8.58
N MET A 265 12.41 1.32 8.72
CA MET A 265 11.23 0.53 8.31
C MET A 265 9.97 0.95 9.08
N ALA A 266 10.10 1.44 10.31
CA ALA A 266 8.99 1.93 11.13
C ALA A 266 8.54 3.35 10.77
N MET A 267 9.13 3.98 9.75
CA MET A 267 8.74 5.32 9.30
C MET A 267 7.58 5.24 8.31
N LEU A 268 6.50 5.97 8.63
CA LEU A 268 5.36 6.21 7.75
C LEU A 268 5.60 7.49 6.96
N TRP A 269 5.85 7.36 5.66
CA TRP A 269 6.09 8.45 4.72
C TRP A 269 4.79 8.85 4.06
N THR A 270 4.55 10.15 3.88
CA THR A 270 3.25 10.63 3.40
C THR A 270 3.40 11.62 2.25
N PHE A 271 2.58 11.44 1.20
CA PHE A 271 2.66 12.22 -0.04
C PHE A 271 1.27 12.51 -0.60
N ARG A 272 1.15 13.52 -1.47
CA ARG A 272 -0.01 13.69 -2.35
C ARG A 272 0.14 12.82 -3.60
N VAL A 273 -0.91 12.08 -3.96
CA VAL A 273 -0.91 11.16 -5.11
C VAL A 273 -0.57 11.89 -6.41
N GLU A 274 -1.12 13.09 -6.62
CA GLU A 274 -0.91 13.86 -7.85
C GLU A 274 0.56 14.24 -8.06
N ASP A 275 1.30 14.52 -7.00
CA ASP A 275 2.72 14.87 -7.07
C ASP A 275 3.60 13.66 -7.36
N VAL A 276 3.23 12.48 -6.83
CA VAL A 276 3.94 11.22 -7.09
C VAL A 276 3.63 10.73 -8.50
N ALA A 277 2.35 10.63 -8.89
CA ALA A 277 1.92 10.14 -10.20
C ALA A 277 2.46 10.99 -11.36
N ARG A 278 2.59 12.32 -11.19
CA ARG A 278 3.21 13.21 -12.20
C ARG A 278 4.70 12.94 -12.43
N ARG A 279 5.37 12.20 -11.55
CA ARG A 279 6.79 11.82 -11.74
C ARG A 279 6.95 10.62 -12.66
N LEU A 280 5.95 9.75 -12.74
CA LEU A 280 5.99 8.52 -13.54
C LEU A 280 6.34 8.85 -15.00
N LEU A 281 7.34 8.13 -15.55
CA LEU A 281 7.88 8.38 -16.88
C LEU A 281 7.27 7.47 -17.96
N TYR A 282 6.35 6.59 -17.58
CA TYR A 282 5.75 5.63 -18.48
C TYR A 282 4.96 6.30 -19.62
N PRO A 283 4.93 5.68 -20.82
CA PRO A 283 4.19 6.21 -21.95
C PRO A 283 2.68 6.23 -21.66
N ALA A 284 1.94 7.15 -22.29
CA ALA A 284 0.52 7.37 -22.04
C ALA A 284 -0.35 6.10 -22.19
N GLU A 285 0.07 5.17 -23.06
CA GLU A 285 -0.57 3.87 -23.28
C GLU A 285 -0.70 3.01 -22.01
N ILE A 286 0.16 3.21 -20.99
CA ILE A 286 0.06 2.47 -19.74
C ILE A 286 -1.32 2.68 -19.08
N ARG A 287 -1.91 3.87 -19.27
CA ARG A 287 -3.21 4.26 -18.68
C ARG A 287 -4.41 3.50 -19.25
N GLU A 288 -4.21 2.84 -20.39
CA GLU A 288 -5.25 2.11 -21.11
C GLU A 288 -5.14 0.59 -20.91
N THR A 289 -4.13 0.13 -20.17
CA THR A 289 -3.91 -1.28 -19.86
C THR A 289 -5.08 -1.83 -19.05
N GLN A 290 -5.56 -3.02 -19.42
CA GLN A 290 -6.68 -3.71 -18.79
C GLN A 290 -6.20 -4.80 -17.83
N SER A 291 -5.02 -5.35 -18.07
CA SER A 291 -4.44 -6.45 -17.28
C SER A 291 -3.08 -6.09 -16.70
N TRP A 292 -2.68 -6.86 -15.68
CA TRP A 292 -1.33 -6.80 -15.12
C TRP A 292 -0.27 -7.09 -16.18
N ASP A 293 -0.49 -8.10 -17.03
CA ASP A 293 0.46 -8.48 -18.10
C ASP A 293 0.68 -7.33 -19.09
N GLU A 294 -0.38 -6.65 -19.51
CA GLU A 294 -0.27 -5.47 -20.38
C GLU A 294 0.52 -4.34 -19.71
N THR A 295 0.30 -4.11 -18.42
CA THR A 295 1.06 -3.13 -17.63
C THR A 295 2.54 -3.51 -17.60
N ALA A 296 2.85 -4.78 -17.36
CA ALA A 296 4.20 -5.31 -17.34
C ALA A 296 4.91 -5.17 -18.70
N GLU A 297 4.21 -5.47 -19.80
CA GLU A 297 4.74 -5.30 -21.14
C GLU A 297 5.08 -3.85 -21.46
N VAL A 298 4.21 -2.90 -21.07
CA VAL A 298 4.46 -1.47 -21.27
C VAL A 298 5.68 -1.00 -20.48
N ILE A 299 5.78 -1.38 -19.19
CA ILE A 299 6.92 -1.04 -18.33
C ILE A 299 8.22 -1.64 -18.89
N ALA A 300 8.21 -2.91 -19.27
CA ALA A 300 9.37 -3.60 -19.82
C ALA A 300 9.83 -2.96 -21.14
N ARG A 301 8.89 -2.67 -22.05
CA ARG A 301 9.17 -1.97 -23.30
C ARG A 301 9.77 -0.59 -23.04
N PHE A 302 9.15 0.21 -22.18
CA PHE A 302 9.68 1.52 -21.80
C PHE A 302 11.10 1.43 -21.26
N ARG A 303 11.37 0.50 -20.32
CA ARG A 303 12.71 0.32 -19.74
C ARG A 303 13.77 -0.16 -20.72
N SER A 304 13.36 -0.75 -21.85
CA SER A 304 14.27 -1.16 -22.92
C SER A 304 14.76 0.00 -23.79
N THR A 305 14.05 1.13 -23.78
CA THR A 305 14.34 2.29 -24.64
C THR A 305 15.07 3.42 -23.92
N ILE A 306 15.20 3.35 -22.60
CA ILE A 306 15.84 4.38 -21.77
C ILE A 306 17.14 3.91 -21.13
N ALA A 307 18.00 4.88 -20.81
CA ALA A 307 19.13 4.63 -19.92
C ALA A 307 18.64 4.57 -18.47
N LYS A 308 18.97 3.50 -17.76
CA LYS A 308 18.68 3.34 -16.33
C LYS A 308 19.73 4.05 -15.51
N LYS A 309 19.33 4.60 -14.37
CA LYS A 309 20.24 5.23 -13.42
C LYS A 309 21.21 4.17 -12.84
N PRO A 310 22.48 4.53 -12.60
CA PRO A 310 23.40 3.64 -11.90
C PRO A 310 22.93 3.44 -10.46
N PHE A 311 23.22 2.27 -9.89
CA PHE A 311 22.97 2.04 -8.47
C PHE A 311 23.83 2.98 -7.63
N GLU A 312 23.24 3.57 -6.58
CA GLU A 312 23.93 4.45 -5.65
C GLU A 312 23.79 3.92 -4.22
N THR A 313 24.92 3.87 -3.52
CA THR A 313 24.97 3.53 -2.10
C THR A 313 24.77 4.77 -1.25
N LEU A 314 23.94 4.68 -0.21
CA LEU A 314 23.84 5.77 0.76
C LEU A 314 25.20 5.99 1.44
N PRO A 315 25.69 7.24 1.56
CA PRO A 315 26.87 7.54 2.35
C PRO A 315 26.52 7.32 3.82
N MET A 316 27.04 6.23 4.39
CA MET A 316 26.94 5.88 5.81
C MET A 316 28.25 6.20 6.51
#